data_AF-A0A7V5H1S5-F1
#
_entry.id   AF-A0A7V5H1S5-F1
#
_cell.length_a   1.000
_cell.length_b   1.000
_cell.length_c   1.000
_cell.angle_alpha   90.00
_cell.angle_beta   90.00
_cell.angle_gamma   90.00
#
_symmetry.space_group_name_H-M   'P 1'
#
loop_
_entity.id
_entity.type
_entity.pdbx_description
1 polymer ?
#
loop_
_entity_poly.entity_id
_entity_poly.type
_entity_poly.pdbx_seq_one_letter_code
_entity_poly.pdbx_strand_id
1 'polypeptide(L)'
;MKELAVRVAVAVVGIPLLLFIILKGGLYFYLFSVVVTVIGQWEMYQLLRQKGSKPMMVAGLFSGQVLLALVYTGPNALLFFVLLLFVIFIFGAEMFKNNGSPLINTSATLSGIVYPTFFWGSLLFLRENVATLFAKDYSFGGKFVLLMFVAIW
;
A
#
# COMPACT_ATOMS: atom_id res chain seq x y z
N MET A 1 15.72 -9.55 29.04
CA MET A 1 16.32 -8.19 28.91
C MET A 1 16.66 -7.81 27.47
N LYS A 2 17.30 -8.67 26.66
CA LYS A 2 17.63 -8.37 25.24
C LYS A 2 16.41 -7.99 24.38
N GLU A 3 15.32 -8.75 24.47
CA GLU A 3 14.08 -8.46 23.74
C GLU A 3 13.47 -7.09 24.07
N LEU A 4 13.49 -6.70 25.36
CA LEU A 4 12.98 -5.41 25.79
C LEU A 4 13.85 -4.27 25.24
N ALA A 5 15.18 -4.43 25.29
CA ALA A 5 16.11 -3.44 24.75
C ALA A 5 15.94 -3.24 23.24
N VAL A 6 15.75 -4.31 22.47
CA VAL A 6 15.48 -4.23 21.02
C VAL A 6 14.16 -3.51 20.75
N ARG A 7 13.09 -3.85 21.47
CA ARG A 7 11.77 -3.19 21.33
C ARG A 7 11.85 -1.69 21.63
N VAL A 8 12.53 -1.32 22.71
CA VAL A 8 12.72 0.09 23.08
C VAL A 8 13.57 0.82 22.04
N ALA A 9 14.66 0.23 21.55
CA ALA A 9 15.48 0.83 20.51
C ALA A 9 14.70 1.08 19.21
N VAL A 10 13.91 0.09 18.77
CA VAL A 10 13.05 0.23 17.58
C VAL A 10 11.98 1.30 17.80
N ALA A 11 11.37 1.38 18.99
CA ALA A 11 10.38 2.42 19.27
C ALA A 11 11.01 3.83 19.31
N VAL A 12 12.17 3.98 19.94
CA VAL A 12 12.89 5.25 20.08
C VAL A 12 13.35 5.79 18.72
N VAL A 13 13.68 4.93 17.76
CA VAL A 13 14.07 5.36 16.40
C VAL A 13 12.85 5.45 15.48
N GLY A 14 11.97 4.46 15.55
CA GLY A 14 10.82 4.31 14.67
C GLY A 14 9.76 5.38 14.87
N ILE A 15 9.43 5.73 16.12
CA ILE A 15 8.41 6.74 16.41
C ILE A 15 8.83 8.13 15.90
N PRO A 16 10.02 8.67 16.21
CA PRO A 16 10.44 9.97 15.68
C PRO A 16 10.53 9.99 14.15
N LEU A 17 11.02 8.91 13.54
CA LEU A 17 11.07 8.80 12.08
C LEU A 17 9.66 8.83 11.47
N LEU A 18 8.72 8.07 12.03
CA LEU A 18 7.35 8.01 11.55
C LEU A 18 6.63 9.35 11.74
N LEU A 19 6.82 10.03 12.88
CA LEU A 19 6.33 11.40 13.10
C LEU A 19 6.89 12.37 12.05
N PHE A 20 8.20 12.31 11.77
CA PHE A 20 8.83 13.14 10.75
C PHE A 20 8.22 12.92 9.37
N ILE A 21 8.06 11.67 8.94
CA ILE A 21 7.48 11.30 7.63
C ILE A 21 6.04 11.80 7.53
N ILE A 22 5.20 11.58 8.56
CA ILE A 22 3.80 12.02 8.56
C ILE A 22 3.72 13.56 8.49
N LEU A 23 4.50 14.27 9.31
CA LEU A 23 4.46 15.72 9.35
C LEU A 23 4.98 16.34 8.04
N LYS A 24 6.03 15.77 7.44
CA LYS A 24 6.56 16.24 6.14
C LYS A 24 5.60 15.98 4.99
N GLY A 25 4.95 14.80 4.93
CA GLY A 25 4.05 14.44 3.85
C GLY A 25 4.74 14.36 2.48
N GLY A 26 3.93 14.37 1.42
CA GLY A 26 4.35 14.50 0.04
C GLY A 26 5.19 13.29 -0.37
N LEU A 27 6.35 13.57 -0.97
CA LEU A 27 7.24 12.50 -1.43
C LEU A 27 7.72 11.60 -0.27
N TYR A 28 7.92 12.14 0.94
CA TYR A 28 8.37 11.35 2.08
C TYR A 28 7.33 10.31 2.48
N PHE A 29 6.06 10.72 2.62
CA PHE A 29 4.98 9.81 3.00
C PHE A 29 4.62 8.84 1.86
N TYR A 30 4.72 9.28 0.60
CA TYR A 30 4.58 8.41 -0.56
C TYR A 30 5.65 7.32 -0.61
N LEU A 31 6.93 7.66 -0.50
CA LEU A 31 8.02 6.66 -0.54
C LEU A 31 7.94 5.69 0.63
N PHE A 32 7.57 6.18 1.82
CA PHE A 32 7.28 5.32 2.96
C PHE A 32 6.11 4.36 2.65
N SER A 33 5.05 4.87 2.03
CA SER A 33 3.89 4.06 1.60
C SER A 33 4.27 2.99 0.57
N VAL A 34 5.15 3.30 -0.37
CA VAL A 34 5.69 2.31 -1.32
C VAL A 34 6.39 1.18 -0.57
N VAL A 35 7.27 1.50 0.38
CA VAL A 35 7.98 0.47 1.17
C VAL A 35 7.00 -0.40 1.96
N VAL A 36 6.08 0.22 2.71
CA VAL A 36 5.10 -0.50 3.53
C VAL A 36 4.21 -1.40 2.68
N THR A 37 3.71 -0.89 1.55
CA THR A 37 2.83 -1.66 0.67
C THR A 37 3.60 -2.78 -0.02
N VAL A 38 4.81 -2.56 -0.54
CA VAL A 38 5.62 -3.65 -1.15
C VAL A 38 5.86 -4.79 -0.16
N ILE A 39 6.22 -4.47 1.09
CA ILE A 39 6.42 -5.48 2.14
C ILE A 39 5.11 -6.20 2.42
N GLY A 40 4.01 -5.47 2.66
CA GLY A 40 2.71 -6.06 2.94
C GLY A 40 2.16 -6.93 1.81
N GLN A 41 2.32 -6.50 0.56
CA GLN A 41 1.97 -7.30 -0.62
C GLN A 41 2.80 -8.58 -0.68
N TRP A 42 4.12 -8.48 -0.48
CA TRP A 42 5.03 -9.63 -0.52
C TRP A 42 4.71 -10.66 0.58
N GLU A 43 4.48 -10.22 1.82
CA GLU A 43 4.08 -11.10 2.92
C GLU A 43 2.72 -11.75 2.66
N MET A 44 1.75 -10.97 2.21
CA MET A 44 0.42 -11.48 1.86
C MET A 44 0.48 -12.55 0.77
N TYR A 45 1.27 -12.33 -0.28
CA TYR A 45 1.44 -13.32 -1.34
C TYR A 45 2.13 -14.60 -0.86
N GLN A 46 3.08 -14.52 0.08
CA GLN A 46 3.69 -15.71 0.68
C GLN A 46 2.68 -16.51 1.50
N LEU A 47 1.87 -15.85 2.32
CA LEU A 47 0.82 -16.51 3.10
C LEU A 47 -0.21 -17.19 2.19
N LEU A 48 -0.61 -16.51 1.11
CA LEU A 48 -1.55 -17.06 0.13
C LEU A 48 -0.95 -18.27 -0.62
N ARG A 49 0.36 -18.25 -0.90
CA ARG A 49 1.07 -19.41 -1.48
C ARG A 49 1.10 -20.60 -0.54
N GLN A 50 1.36 -20.38 0.74
CA GLN A 50 1.33 -21.44 1.76
C GLN A 50 -0.07 -22.06 1.91
N LYS A 51 -1.12 -21.29 1.62
CA LYS A 51 -2.52 -21.78 1.56
C LYS A 51 -2.90 -22.46 0.24
N GLY A 52 -1.93 -22.70 -0.66
CA GLY A 52 -2.12 -23.47 -1.89
C GLY A 52 -2.52 -22.65 -3.13
N SER A 53 -2.68 -21.33 -3.02
CA SER A 53 -2.89 -20.47 -4.20
C SER A 53 -1.58 -20.16 -4.91
N LYS A 54 -1.63 -19.79 -6.19
CA LYS A 54 -0.44 -19.48 -7.01
C LYS A 54 -0.52 -18.07 -7.61
N PRO A 55 -0.56 -17.01 -6.77
CA PRO A 55 -0.75 -15.64 -7.23
C PRO A 55 0.38 -15.17 -8.15
N MET A 56 0.02 -14.29 -9.10
CA MET A 56 0.96 -13.59 -9.98
C MET A 56 1.68 -12.46 -9.24
N MET A 57 2.55 -12.83 -8.30
CA MET A 57 3.21 -11.93 -7.35
C MET A 57 3.88 -10.71 -8.01
N VAL A 58 4.57 -10.91 -9.14
CA VAL A 58 5.28 -9.82 -9.83
C VAL A 58 4.27 -8.81 -10.41
N ALA A 59 3.27 -9.27 -11.15
CA ALA A 59 2.23 -8.40 -11.70
C ALA A 59 1.41 -7.72 -10.59
N GLY A 60 1.12 -8.45 -9.50
CA GLY A 60 0.45 -7.93 -8.32
C GLY A 60 1.23 -6.81 -7.62
N LEU A 61 2.54 -6.99 -7.43
CA LEU A 61 3.40 -5.95 -6.86
C LEU A 61 3.41 -4.69 -7.74
N PHE A 62 3.67 -4.81 -9.04
CA PHE A 62 3.72 -3.65 -9.94
C PHE A 62 2.37 -2.93 -10.04
N SER A 63 1.27 -3.67 -10.21
CA SER A 63 -0.06 -3.08 -10.28
C SER A 63 -0.46 -2.37 -8.98
N GLY A 64 -0.05 -2.90 -7.81
CA GLY A 64 -0.18 -2.20 -6.53
C GLY A 64 0.56 -0.88 -6.52
N GLN A 65 1.81 -0.83 -6.99
CA GLN A 65 2.59 0.41 -7.01
C GLN A 65 2.04 1.43 -8.03
N VAL A 66 1.51 0.97 -9.17
CA VAL A 66 0.80 1.85 -10.12
C VAL A 66 -0.46 2.43 -9.49
N LEU A 67 -1.23 1.61 -8.76
CA LEU A 67 -2.41 2.07 -8.02
C LEU A 67 -2.03 3.12 -6.96
N LEU A 68 -0.96 2.89 -6.19
CA LEU A 68 -0.49 3.83 -5.18
C LEU A 68 0.01 5.14 -5.80
N ALA A 69 0.72 5.06 -6.93
CA ALA A 69 1.14 6.23 -7.70
C ALA A 69 -0.05 7.04 -8.20
N LEU A 70 -1.08 6.36 -8.73
CA LEU A 70 -2.33 7.01 -9.16
C LEU A 70 -3.01 7.75 -8.00
N VAL A 71 -3.05 7.13 -6.81
CA VAL A 71 -3.60 7.76 -5.61
C VAL A 71 -2.79 9.00 -5.20
N TYR A 72 -1.46 8.94 -5.28
CA TYR A 72 -0.58 10.06 -4.93
C TYR A 72 -0.67 11.23 -5.91
N THR A 73 -0.64 10.96 -7.22
CA THR A 73 -0.64 12.01 -8.25
C THR A 73 -2.04 12.56 -8.54
N GLY A 74 -3.08 11.88 -8.07
CA GLY A 74 -4.46 12.16 -8.46
C GLY A 74 -4.80 11.61 -9.87
N PRO A 75 -5.94 12.03 -10.45
CA PRO A 75 -6.45 11.49 -11.71
C PRO A 75 -5.44 11.64 -12.86
N ASN A 76 -4.77 10.54 -13.21
CA ASN A 76 -3.81 10.47 -14.30
C ASN A 76 -4.22 9.37 -15.28
N ALA A 77 -4.60 9.78 -16.50
CA ALA A 77 -5.12 8.87 -17.52
C ALA A 77 -4.11 7.78 -17.92
N LEU A 78 -2.81 8.11 -17.97
CA LEU A 78 -1.77 7.14 -18.30
C LEU A 78 -1.62 6.09 -17.21
N LEU A 79 -1.54 6.50 -15.94
CA LEU A 79 -1.45 5.55 -14.82
C LEU A 79 -2.71 4.68 -14.71
N PHE A 80 -3.89 5.26 -14.95
CA PHE A 80 -5.14 4.51 -14.99
C PHE A 80 -5.15 3.48 -16.13
N PHE A 81 -4.70 3.86 -17.33
CA PHE A 81 -4.56 2.95 -18.46
C PHE A 81 -3.57 1.81 -18.17
N VAL A 82 -2.42 2.12 -17.58
CA VAL A 82 -1.43 1.09 -17.18
C VAL A 82 -2.01 0.14 -16.14
N LEU A 83 -2.78 0.63 -15.17
CA LEU A 83 -3.47 -0.21 -14.19
C LEU A 83 -4.48 -1.15 -14.87
N LEU A 84 -5.27 -0.66 -15.83
CA LEU A 84 -6.20 -1.50 -16.61
C LEU A 84 -5.47 -2.57 -17.41
N LEU A 85 -4.32 -2.24 -18.02
CA LEU A 85 -3.49 -3.22 -18.71
C LEU A 85 -3.00 -4.32 -17.77
N PHE A 86 -2.58 -3.97 -16.55
CA PHE A 86 -2.22 -4.97 -15.54
C PHE A 86 -3.39 -5.87 -15.16
N VAL A 87 -4.59 -5.31 -14.99
CA VAL A 87 -5.80 -6.09 -14.68
C VAL A 87 -6.09 -7.07 -15.82
N ILE A 88 -6.16 -6.60 -17.06
CA ILE A 88 -6.39 -7.45 -18.23
C ILE A 88 -5.31 -8.53 -18.35
N PHE A 89 -4.04 -8.16 -18.12
CA PHE A 89 -2.93 -9.08 -18.15
C PHE A 89 -3.03 -10.17 -17.08
N ILE A 90 -3.39 -9.82 -15.83
CA ILE A 90 -3.53 -10.78 -14.74
C ILE A 90 -4.64 -11.80 -15.06
N PHE A 91 -5.82 -11.32 -15.48
CA PHE A 91 -6.93 -12.21 -15.85
C PHE A 91 -6.59 -13.07 -17.07
N GLY A 92 -6.07 -12.45 -18.13
CA GLY A 92 -5.73 -13.14 -19.37
C GLY A 92 -4.64 -14.19 -19.19
N ALA A 93 -3.53 -13.83 -18.55
CA ALA A 93 -2.41 -14.75 -18.34
C ALA A 93 -2.78 -15.94 -17.43
N GLU A 94 -3.62 -15.71 -16.42
CA GLU A 94 -4.00 -16.78 -15.48
C GLU A 94 -4.93 -17.82 -16.13
N MET A 95 -5.75 -17.43 -17.12
CA MET A 95 -6.56 -18.38 -17.90
C MET A 95 -5.72 -19.42 -18.66
N PHE A 96 -4.53 -19.05 -19.14
CA PHE A 96 -3.67 -19.95 -19.92
C PHE A 96 -2.70 -20.78 -19.06
N LYS A 97 -2.54 -20.43 -17.78
CA LYS A 97 -1.51 -21.02 -16.91
C LYS A 97 -1.85 -22.44 -16.44
N ASN A 98 -3.12 -22.84 -16.54
CA ASN A 98 -3.67 -24.15 -16.16
C ASN A 98 -3.12 -24.69 -14.82
N ASN A 99 -2.93 -23.80 -13.84
CA ASN A 99 -2.15 -24.10 -12.64
C ASN A 99 -3.00 -24.02 -11.36
N GLY A 100 -3.78 -25.07 -11.12
CA GLY A 100 -4.79 -25.07 -10.05
C GLY A 100 -6.04 -24.30 -10.49
N SER A 101 -6.73 -23.64 -9.56
CA SER A 101 -7.92 -22.85 -9.87
C SER A 101 -7.56 -21.44 -10.34
N PRO A 102 -7.82 -21.06 -11.60
CA PRO A 102 -7.55 -19.71 -12.09
C PRO A 102 -8.31 -18.64 -11.30
N LEU A 103 -9.52 -18.98 -10.83
CA LEU A 103 -10.31 -18.11 -9.96
C LEU A 103 -9.58 -17.83 -8.64
N ILE A 104 -9.14 -18.88 -7.95
CA ILE A 104 -8.42 -18.72 -6.67
C ILE A 104 -7.13 -17.93 -6.86
N ASN A 105 -6.36 -18.20 -7.92
CA ASN A 105 -5.09 -17.51 -8.17
C ASN A 105 -5.29 -16.03 -8.52
N THR A 106 -6.32 -15.72 -9.31
CA THR A 106 -6.65 -14.34 -9.67
C THR A 106 -7.17 -13.58 -8.45
N SER A 107 -8.10 -14.17 -7.69
CA SER A 107 -8.58 -13.60 -6.42
C SER A 107 -7.43 -13.38 -5.44
N ALA A 108 -6.51 -14.34 -5.28
CA ALA A 108 -5.33 -14.18 -4.44
C ALA A 108 -4.43 -13.01 -4.90
N THR A 109 -4.25 -12.86 -6.23
CA THR A 109 -3.47 -11.75 -6.80
C THR A 109 -4.12 -10.41 -6.50
N LEU A 110 -5.43 -10.30 -6.76
CA LEU A 110 -6.23 -9.09 -6.53
C LEU A 110 -6.34 -8.73 -5.05
N SER A 111 -6.55 -9.71 -4.17
CA SER A 111 -6.56 -9.49 -2.72
C SER A 111 -5.23 -8.92 -2.25
N GLY A 112 -4.11 -9.41 -2.79
CA GLY A 112 -2.79 -8.86 -2.50
C GLY A 112 -2.51 -7.48 -3.08
N ILE A 113 -3.37 -6.94 -3.95
CA ILE A 113 -3.32 -5.53 -4.39
C ILE A 113 -4.25 -4.70 -3.50
N VAL A 114 -5.50 -5.13 -3.35
CA VAL A 114 -6.54 -4.37 -2.65
C VAL A 114 -6.22 -4.25 -1.16
N TYR A 115 -5.89 -5.35 -0.49
CA TYR A 115 -5.76 -5.33 0.96
C TYR A 115 -4.55 -4.50 1.43
N PRO A 116 -3.31 -4.76 0.97
CA PRO A 116 -2.15 -4.01 1.44
C PRO A 116 -2.07 -2.63 0.81
N THR A 117 -2.40 -2.48 -0.48
CA THR A 117 -2.09 -1.26 -1.23
C THR A 117 -3.27 -0.31 -1.33
N PHE A 118 -4.48 -0.78 -1.66
CA PHE A 118 -5.63 0.14 -1.78
C PHE A 118 -6.03 0.71 -0.41
N PHE A 119 -6.11 -0.11 0.64
CA PHE A 119 -6.44 0.40 1.97
C PHE A 119 -5.35 1.31 2.54
N TRP A 120 -4.07 0.97 2.38
CA TRP A 120 -3.00 1.91 2.74
C TRP A 120 -3.06 3.19 1.90
N GLY A 121 -3.36 3.07 0.60
CA GLY A 121 -3.58 4.17 -0.31
C GLY A 121 -4.65 5.15 0.17
N SER A 122 -5.70 4.68 0.87
CA SER A 122 -6.70 5.58 1.47
C SER A 122 -6.09 6.51 2.53
N LEU A 123 -5.12 6.02 3.31
CA LEU A 123 -4.39 6.83 4.29
C LEU A 123 -3.49 7.86 3.61
N LEU A 124 -2.80 7.46 2.54
CA LEU A 124 -2.03 8.35 1.68
C LEU A 124 -2.90 9.44 1.05
N PHE A 125 -4.07 9.06 0.52
CA PHE A 125 -5.02 10.00 -0.06
C PHE A 125 -5.47 11.04 0.97
N LEU A 126 -5.85 10.60 2.17
CA LEU A 126 -6.23 11.50 3.26
C LEU A 126 -5.06 12.42 3.64
N ARG A 127 -3.85 11.88 3.79
CA ARG A 127 -2.69 12.70 4.15
C ARG A 127 -2.47 13.85 3.18
N GLU A 128 -2.59 13.61 1.88
CA GLU A 128 -2.29 14.60 0.86
C GLU A 128 -3.46 15.53 0.55
N ASN A 129 -4.71 15.05 0.64
CA ASN A 129 -5.87 15.79 0.11
C ASN A 129 -6.80 16.35 1.19
N VAL A 130 -6.72 15.91 2.45
CA VAL A 130 -7.66 16.37 3.50
C VAL A 130 -7.56 17.87 3.78
N ALA A 131 -6.35 18.44 3.66
CA ALA A 131 -6.16 19.89 3.80
C ALA A 131 -6.98 20.67 2.75
N THR A 132 -6.93 20.24 1.49
CA THR A 132 -7.71 20.84 0.40
C THR A 132 -9.21 20.65 0.61
N LEU A 133 -9.64 19.47 1.05
CA LEU A 133 -11.06 19.17 1.30
C LEU A 133 -11.69 20.07 2.38
N PHE A 134 -10.92 20.44 3.40
CA PHE A 134 -11.38 21.31 4.48
C PHE A 134 -10.93 22.78 4.35
N ALA A 135 -10.34 23.17 3.20
CA ALA A 135 -9.77 24.50 2.96
C ALA A 135 -8.81 24.96 4.09
N LYS A 136 -7.91 24.05 4.49
CA LYS A 136 -6.89 24.24 5.54
C LYS A 136 -5.48 24.18 4.94
N ASP A 137 -4.50 24.63 5.72
CA ASP A 137 -3.09 24.50 5.36
C ASP A 137 -2.66 23.03 5.23
N TYR A 138 -1.65 22.77 4.40
CA TYR A 138 -1.11 21.42 4.19
C TYR A 138 -0.68 20.70 5.48
N SER A 139 -0.26 21.46 6.51
CA SER A 139 0.09 20.92 7.83
C SER A 139 -1.09 20.22 8.52
N PHE A 140 -2.33 20.57 8.16
CA PHE A 140 -3.54 19.95 8.68
C PHE A 140 -3.62 18.46 8.34
N GLY A 141 -3.17 18.05 7.14
CA GLY A 141 -3.15 16.64 6.76
C GLY A 141 -2.25 15.80 7.64
N GLY A 142 -1.08 16.33 8.03
CA GLY A 142 -0.19 15.66 8.97
C GLY A 142 -0.83 15.50 10.34
N LYS A 143 -1.43 16.57 10.87
CA LYS A 143 -2.14 16.55 12.16
C LYS A 143 -3.34 15.59 12.15
N PHE A 144 -4.07 15.54 11.05
CA PHE A 144 -5.22 14.66 10.88
C PHE A 144 -4.81 13.18 10.95
N VAL A 145 -3.79 12.80 10.19
CA VAL A 145 -3.26 11.43 10.22
C VAL A 145 -2.68 11.07 11.58
N LEU A 146 -1.96 12.00 12.24
CA LEU A 146 -1.48 11.79 13.61
C LEU A 146 -2.62 11.55 14.59
N LEU A 147 -3.71 12.33 14.50
CA LEU A 147 -4.88 12.15 15.34
C LEU A 147 -5.53 10.78 15.12
N MET A 148 -5.57 10.28 13.87
CA MET A 148 -6.04 8.91 13.61
C MET A 148 -5.17 7.87 14.31
N PHE A 149 -3.83 8.00 14.23
CA PHE A 149 -2.92 7.08 14.92
C PHE A 149 -3.08 7.12 16.44
N VAL A 150 -3.23 8.32 17.02
CA VAL A 150 -3.47 8.50 18.46
C VAL A 150 -4.84 7.99 18.88
N ALA A 151 -5.86 8.05 18.02
CA ALA A 151 -7.20 7.57 18.34
C ALA A 151 -7.33 6.03 18.29
N ILE A 152 -6.44 5.35 17.56
CA ILE A 152 -6.41 3.88 17.44
C ILE A 152 -5.62 3.24 18.60
N TRP A 153 -4.66 3.97 19.16
CA TRP A 153 -3.78 3.53 20.25
C TRP A 153 -4.31 3.94 21.63
#